data_AF-A0A1F9RFN3-F1
#
_entry.id   AF-A0A1F9RFN3-F1
#
_cell.length_a   1.000
_cell.length_b   1.000
_cell.length_c   1.000
_cell.angle_alpha   90.00
_cell.angle_beta   90.00
_cell.angle_gamma   90.00
#
_symmetry.space_group_name_H-M   'P 1'
#
loop_
_entity.id
_entity.type
_entity.pdbx_description
1 polymer ?
#
loop_
_entity_poly.entity_id
_entity_poly.type
_entity_poly.pdbx_seq_one_letter_code
_entity_poly.pdbx_strand_id
1 'polypeptide(L)' 'MSAQEFDRKFERGEDIAGFLDFRKATVVKRVNVDFPVWMIKRLDNEALKLNVSRQAIIKMWIHEHLMQPHARKQP' A
#
# COMPACT_ATOMS: atom_id res chain seq x y z
N MET A 1 23.37 -15.24 1.09
CA MET A 1 22.43 -16.38 1.16
C MET A 1 21.63 -16.39 -0.13
N SER A 2 21.50 -17.56 -0.76
CA SER A 2 20.61 -17.73 -1.91
C SER A 2 19.14 -17.75 -1.45
N ALA A 3 18.19 -17.40 -2.32
CA ALA A 3 16.76 -17.43 -1.99
C ALA A 3 16.31 -18.83 -1.51
N GLN A 4 16.82 -19.90 -2.15
CA GLN A 4 16.52 -21.29 -1.81
C GLN A 4 17.01 -21.70 -0.42
N GLU A 5 18.13 -21.14 0.07
CA GLU A 5 18.61 -21.39 1.43
C GLU A 5 17.78 -20.65 2.47
N PHE A 6 17.32 -19.44 2.15
CA PHE A 6 16.42 -18.67 3.00
C PHE A 6 15.08 -19.37 3.18
N ASP A 7 14.46 -19.80 2.07
CA ASP A 7 13.16 -20.50 2.10
C ASP A 7 13.24 -21.79 2.93
N ARG A 8 14.30 -22.58 2.76
CA ARG A 8 14.51 -23.80 3.56
C ARG A 8 14.67 -23.53 5.05
N LYS A 9 15.34 -22.43 5.44
CA LYS A 9 15.48 -22.03 6.85
C LYS A 9 14.13 -21.57 7.42
N PHE A 10 13.37 -20.80 6.65
CA PHE A 10 12.04 -20.33 7.03
C PHE A 10 11.07 -21.49 7.23
N GLU A 11 11.01 -22.46 6.30
CA GLU A 11 10.13 -23.63 6.42
C GLU A 11 10.47 -24.53 7.61
N ARG A 12 11.74 -24.58 8.02
CA ARG A 12 12.19 -25.33 9.21
C ARG A 12 11.93 -24.58 10.54
N GLY A 13 11.37 -23.37 10.48
CA GLY A 13 11.14 -22.54 11.67
C GLY A 13 12.42 -22.03 12.32
N GLU A 14 13.53 -21.98 11.57
CA GLU A 14 14.78 -21.37 12.06
C GLU A 14 14.63 -19.84 12.15
N ASP A 15 15.36 -19.22 13.07
CA ASP A 15 15.40 -17.75 13.16
C ASP A 15 16.09 -17.15 11.92
N ILE A 16 15.34 -16.35 11.19
CA ILE A 16 15.78 -15.65 9.98
C ILE A 16 15.86 -14.12 10.16
N ALA A 17 15.61 -13.60 11.37
CA ALA A 17 15.53 -12.16 11.63
C ALA A 17 16.82 -11.41 11.24
N GLY A 18 17.98 -12.03 11.42
CA GLY A 18 19.28 -11.46 11.01
C GLY A 18 19.45 -11.26 9.51
N PHE A 19 18.57 -11.82 8.68
CA PHE A 19 18.59 -11.68 7.22
C PHE A 19 17.53 -10.72 6.67
N LEU A 20 16.66 -10.18 7.53
CA LEU A 20 15.60 -9.25 7.17
C LEU A 20 16.04 -7.80 7.45
N ASP A 21 15.95 -6.91 6.46
CA ASP A 21 16.20 -5.48 6.67
C ASP A 21 14.94 -4.79 7.16
N PHE A 22 14.69 -4.87 8.47
CA PHE A 22 13.53 -4.26 9.12
C PHE A 22 13.47 -2.73 8.96
N ARG A 23 14.59 -2.06 8.63
CA ARG A 23 14.60 -0.61 8.36
C ARG A 23 13.83 -0.25 7.10
N LYS A 24 13.66 -1.20 6.18
CA LYS A 24 12.86 -1.05 4.95
C LYS A 24 11.47 -1.66 5.08
N ALA A 25 11.12 -2.22 6.24
CA ALA A 25 9.81 -2.81 6.45
C ALA A 25 8.76 -1.70 6.57
N THR A 26 7.76 -1.72 5.69
CA THR A 26 6.60 -0.84 5.81
C THR A 26 5.61 -1.47 6.79
N VAL A 27 5.38 -0.79 7.92
CA VAL A 27 4.33 -1.18 8.86
C VAL A 27 2.97 -0.82 8.25
N VAL A 28 2.16 -1.83 7.92
CA VAL A 28 0.82 -1.63 7.36
C VAL A 28 -0.20 -1.57 8.49
N LYS A 29 -0.98 -0.49 8.55
CA LYS A 29 -2.11 -0.34 9.48
C LYS A 29 -3.43 -0.29 8.72
N ARG A 30 -4.40 -1.10 9.14
CA ARG A 30 -5.76 -1.06 8.59
C ARG A 30 -6.53 0.11 9.20
N VAL A 31 -7.26 0.84 8.36
CA VAL A 31 -8.18 1.92 8.77
C VAL A 31 -9.53 1.69 8.10
N ASN A 32 -10.61 2.08 8.77
CA ASN A 32 -11.97 2.05 8.24
C ASN A 32 -12.41 3.49 7.94
N VAL A 33 -13.07 3.70 6.81
CA VAL A 33 -13.56 5.01 6.36
C VAL A 33 -14.91 4.81 5.70
N ASP A 34 -15.89 5.60 6.11
CA ASP A 34 -17.21 5.63 5.47
C ASP A 34 -17.24 6.62 4.32
N PHE A 35 -17.89 6.23 3.23
CA PHE A 35 -18.03 7.06 2.03
C PHE A 35 -19.50 7.21 1.64
N PRO A 36 -19.94 8.41 1.24
CA PRO A 36 -21.26 8.57 0.63
C PRO A 36 -21.43 7.68 -0.59
N VAL A 37 -22.66 7.20 -0.82
CA VAL A 37 -22.98 6.29 -1.94
C VAL A 37 -22.57 6.87 -3.30
N TRP A 38 -22.76 8.18 -3.51
CA TRP A 38 -22.37 8.82 -4.77
C TRP A 38 -20.86 8.73 -5.00
N MET A 39 -20.05 8.79 -3.94
CA MET A 39 -18.59 8.73 -4.04
C MET A 39 -18.14 7.31 -4.39
N ILE A 40 -18.74 6.30 -3.75
CA ILE A 40 -18.47 4.89 -4.06
C ILE A 40 -18.74 4.61 -5.55
N LYS A 41 -19.89 5.05 -6.06
CA LYS A 41 -20.24 4.89 -7.49
C LYS A 41 -19.21 5.54 -8.42
N ARG A 42 -18.70 6.73 -8.08
CA ARG A 42 -17.65 7.37 -8.89
C ARG A 42 -16.34 6.60 -8.82
N LEU A 43 -15.93 6.16 -7.63
CA LEU A 43 -14.72 5.33 -7.46
C LEU A 43 -14.79 4.02 -8.25
N ASP A 44 -15.96 3.37 -8.28
CA ASP A 44 -16.18 2.14 -9.06
C ASP A 44 -16.04 2.37 -10.56
N ASN A 45 -16.62 3.45 -11.07
CA ASN A 45 -16.51 3.79 -12.48
C ASN A 45 -15.05 4.05 -12.89
N GLU A 46 -14.26 4.75 -12.05
CA GLU A 46 -12.84 4.97 -12.33
C GLU A 46 -12.01 3.67 -12.21
N ALA A 47 -12.33 2.83 -11.23
CA ALA A 47 -11.69 1.52 -11.06
C ALA A 47 -11.93 0.60 -12.28
N LEU A 48 -13.15 0.62 -12.83
CA LEU A 48 -13.51 -0.14 -14.04
C LEU A 48 -12.73 0.34 -15.27
N LYS A 49 -12.60 1.65 -15.48
CA LYS A 49 -11.86 2.21 -16.63
C LYS A 49 -10.40 1.76 -16.65
N LEU A 50 -9.78 1.65 -15.48
CA LEU A 50 -8.38 1.24 -15.33
C LEU A 50 -8.23 -0.27 -15.10
N ASN A 51 -9.33 -1.03 -15.05
CA ASN A 51 -9.36 -2.45 -14.74
C ASN A 51 -8.61 -2.81 -13.45
N VAL A 52 -8.86 -2.04 -12.38
CA VAL A 52 -8.27 -2.24 -11.06
C VAL A 52 -9.35 -2.30 -9.99
N SER A 53 -8.96 -2.66 -8.75
CA SER A 53 -9.88 -2.60 -7.62
C SER A 53 -10.13 -1.17 -7.15
N ARG A 54 -11.29 -0.92 -6.54
CA ARG A 54 -11.60 0.35 -5.84
C ARG A 54 -10.50 0.75 -4.84
N GLN A 55 -9.94 -0.23 -4.12
CA GLN A 55 -8.85 -0.01 -3.16
C GLN A 55 -7.56 0.47 -3.84
N ALA A 56 -7.27 0.02 -5.06
CA ALA A 56 -6.12 0.50 -5.82
C ALA A 56 -6.29 1.98 -6.21
N ILE A 57 -7.47 2.38 -6.69
CA ILE A 57 -7.78 3.79 -6.98
C ILE A 57 -7.64 4.66 -5.74
N ILE A 58 -8.24 4.25 -4.61
CA ILE A 58 -8.15 4.99 -3.34
C ILE A 58 -6.69 5.20 -2.93
N LYS A 59 -5.87 4.14 -2.97
CA LYS A 59 -4.44 4.24 -2.61
C LYS A 59 -3.67 5.14 -3.56
N MET A 60 -3.90 5.02 -4.87
CA MET A 60 -3.21 5.80 -5.89
C MET A 60 -3.51 7.28 -5.73
N TRP A 61 -4.78 7.67 -5.61
CA TRP A 61 -5.16 9.07 -5.45
C TRP A 61 -4.68 9.66 -4.12
N ILE A 62 -4.75 8.91 -3.02
CA ILE A 62 -4.18 9.37 -1.73
C ILE A 62 -2.68 9.60 -1.88
N HIS A 63 -1.96 8.67 -2.52
CA HIS A 63 -0.53 8.80 -2.75
C HIS A 63 -0.20 10.03 -3.60
N GLU A 64 -0.91 10.23 -4.72
CA GLU A 64 -0.75 11.40 -5.58
C GLU A 64 -0.96 12.72 -4.81
N HIS A 65 -2.00 12.80 -3.98
CA HIS A 65 -2.27 14.00 -3.17
C HIS A 65 -1.21 14.24 -2.09
N LEU A 66 -0.69 13.19 -1.46
CA LEU A 66 0.34 13.30 -0.41
C LEU A 66 1.74 13.57 -0.96
N MET A 67 2.04 13.11 -2.18
CA MET A 67 3.34 13.30 -2.83
C MET A 67 3.43 14.60 -3.64
N GLN A 68 2.31 15.28 -3.89
CA GLN A 68 2.36 16.62 -4.46
C GLN A 68 3.04 17.57 -3.45
N PRO A 69 4.12 18.26 -3.84
CA PRO A 69 4.70 19.31 -3.02
C PRO A 69 3.60 20.33 -2.76
N HIS A 70 3.20 20.51 -1.50
CA HIS A 70 2.33 21.62 -1.15
C HIS A 70 3.07 22.90 -1.51
N ALA A 71 2.75 23.49 -2.67
CA ALA A 71 3.11 24.85 -2.98
C ALA A 71 2.44 25.69 -1.91
N ARG A 72 3.19 26.03 -0.86
CA ARG A 72 2.79 26.99 0.17
C ARG A 72 2.45 28.28 -0.57
N LYS A 73 1.17 28.50 -0.84
CA LYS A 73 0.64 29.86 -0.92
C LYS A 73 0.60 30.36 0.52
N GLN A 74 1.75 30.86 0.99
CA GLN A 74 1.76 31.70 2.18
C GLN A 74 1.01 33.00 1.85
N PRO A 75 0.14 33.49 2.75
CA PRO A 75 -0.46 34.81 2.63
C PRO A 75 0.59 35.92 2.71
#